data_AF-A0A2T5P7P7-F1
#
_entry.id   AF-A0A2T5P7P7-F1
#
_cell.length_a   1.000
_cell.length_b   1.000
_cell.length_c   1.000
_cell.angle_alpha   90.00
_cell.angle_beta   90.00
_cell.angle_gamma   90.00
#
_symmetry.space_group_name_H-M   'P 1'
#
loop_
_entity.id
_entity.type
_entity.pdbx_description
1 polymer ?
#
loop_
_entity_poly.entity_id
_entity_poly.type
_entity_poly.pdbx_seq_one_letter_code
_entity_poly.pdbx_strand_id
1 'polypeptide(L)'
;MNVSETQNRIGYPCIFSRTPNDAADNLVRLISRQECGYVEGTTAWIAALRLWLEPNVDLLPLNYCGARFSAEQWRTILEKVVQRLERH
;
A
#
# COMPACT_ATOMS: atom_id res chain seq x y z
N MET A 1 -11.28 3.84 7.84
CA MET A 1 -10.67 4.54 6.68
C MET A 1 -11.64 4.47 5.52
N ASN A 2 -11.83 5.57 4.79
CA ASN A 2 -12.60 5.54 3.54
C ASN A 2 -11.66 5.22 2.35
N VAL A 3 -12.23 4.81 1.20
CA VAL A 3 -11.46 4.34 0.04
C VAL A 3 -10.49 5.41 -0.50
N SER A 4 -10.92 6.66 -0.57
CA SER A 4 -10.11 7.77 -1.10
C SER A 4 -8.91 8.09 -0.20
N GLU A 5 -9.09 8.04 1.11
CA GLU A 5 -8.01 8.25 2.08
C GLU A 5 -6.98 7.12 2.02
N THR A 6 -7.44 5.87 1.96
CA THR A 6 -6.57 4.70 1.82
C THR A 6 -5.78 4.74 0.50
N GLN A 7 -6.43 5.11 -0.61
CA GLN A 7 -5.77 5.28 -1.92
C GLN A 7 -4.60 6.27 -1.84
N ASN A 8 -4.82 7.46 -1.27
CA ASN A 8 -3.79 8.48 -1.17
C ASN A 8 -2.63 8.05 -0.26
N ARG A 9 -2.95 7.37 0.84
CA ARG A 9 -1.95 6.88 1.79
C ARG A 9 -1.16 5.70 1.23
N ILE A 10 -1.73 4.88 0.35
CA ILE A 10 -0.93 3.86 -0.36
C ILE A 10 -0.08 4.51 -1.46
N GLY A 11 -0.66 5.40 -2.27
CA GLY A 11 -0.01 5.95 -3.47
C GLY A 11 1.13 6.94 -3.17
N TYR A 12 0.92 7.86 -2.24
CA TYR A 12 1.85 8.98 -1.99
C TYR A 12 3.26 8.54 -1.54
N PRO A 13 3.43 7.59 -0.60
CA PRO A 13 4.76 7.14 -0.19
C PRO A 13 5.53 6.39 -1.27
N CYS A 14 4.87 6.00 -2.35
CA CYS A 14 5.46 5.23 -3.45
C CYS A 14 5.92 6.11 -4.63
N ILE A 15 5.68 7.43 -4.61
CA ILE A 15 6.02 8.36 -5.71
C ILE A 15 7.50 8.27 -6.10
N PHE A 16 8.39 8.17 -5.11
CA PHE A 16 9.84 8.16 -5.32
C PHE A 16 10.46 6.76 -5.33
N SER A 17 9.65 5.73 -5.12
CA SER A 17 10.10 4.34 -5.16
C SER A 17 10.40 3.93 -6.60
N ARG A 18 11.59 3.40 -6.84
CA ARG A 18 12.02 2.98 -8.19
C ARG A 18 11.59 1.56 -8.52
N THR A 19 11.37 0.74 -7.49
CA THR A 19 10.98 -0.65 -7.64
C THR A 19 9.77 -1.01 -6.76
N PRO A 20 9.02 -2.07 -7.12
CA PRO A 20 7.98 -2.63 -6.24
C PRO A 20 8.47 -3.02 -4.85
N ASN A 21 9.73 -3.47 -4.73
CA ASN A 21 10.31 -3.80 -3.43
C ASN A 21 10.51 -2.53 -2.59
N ASP A 22 11.11 -1.47 -3.13
CA ASP A 22 11.32 -0.21 -2.39
C ASP A 22 9.99 0.40 -1.92
N ALA A 23 8.96 0.32 -2.77
CA ALA A 23 7.61 0.77 -2.43
C ALA A 23 7.02 -0.04 -1.27
N ALA A 24 7.11 -1.37 -1.33
CA ALA A 24 6.62 -2.26 -0.28
C ALA A 24 7.39 -2.05 1.04
N ASP A 25 8.71 -1.93 0.99
CA ASP A 25 9.57 -1.66 2.15
C ASP A 25 9.17 -0.36 2.85
N ASN A 26 8.94 0.71 2.08
CA ASN A 26 8.54 1.99 2.64
C ASN A 26 7.14 1.93 3.29
N LEU A 27 6.17 1.28 2.64
CA LEU A 27 4.82 1.10 3.20
C LEU A 27 4.84 0.26 4.49
N VAL A 28 5.56 -0.87 4.50
CA VAL A 28 5.73 -1.70 5.71
C VAL A 28 6.32 -0.88 6.84
N ARG A 29 7.38 -0.11 6.57
CA ARG A 29 8.02 0.74 7.58
C ARG A 29 7.03 1.75 8.18
N LEU A 30 6.26 2.44 7.34
CA LEU A 30 5.29 3.45 7.79
C LEU A 30 4.16 2.83 8.62
N ILE A 31 3.59 1.71 8.15
CA ILE A 31 2.50 1.00 8.83
C ILE A 31 2.97 0.42 10.17
N SER A 32 4.07 -0.33 10.18
CA SER A 32 4.56 -1.00 11.39
C SER A 32 4.99 -0.01 12.47
N ARG A 33 5.47 1.17 12.09
CA ARG A 33 5.89 2.23 13.02
C ARG A 33 4.79 3.24 13.34
N GLN A 34 3.62 3.12 12.71
CA GLN A 34 2.50 4.05 12.85
C GLN A 34 2.88 5.51 12.58
N GLU A 35 3.80 5.75 11.65
CA GLU A 35 4.31 7.07 11.29
C GLU A 35 3.42 7.75 10.24
N CYS A 36 3.57 9.05 10.01
CA CYS A 36 2.99 9.76 8.85
C CYS A 36 1.50 9.49 8.58
N GLY A 37 0.71 9.35 9.65
CA GLY A 37 -0.74 9.13 9.59
C GLY A 37 -1.18 7.68 9.82
N TYR A 38 -0.29 6.68 9.81
CA TYR A 38 -0.57 5.23 9.91
C TYR A 38 -0.91 4.71 11.32
N VAL A 39 -1.73 5.45 12.05
CA VAL A 39 -2.05 5.20 13.47
C VAL A 39 -3.06 4.07 13.71
N GLU A 40 -3.68 3.53 12.66
CA GLU A 40 -4.70 2.46 12.77
C GLU A 40 -4.12 1.10 13.15
N GLY A 41 -2.79 0.95 13.07
CA GLY A 41 -2.07 -0.27 13.38
C GLY A 41 -2.11 -1.33 12.29
N THR A 42 -1.22 -2.32 12.42
CA THR A 42 -0.95 -3.34 11.39
C THR A 42 -2.19 -4.11 10.96
N THR A 43 -3.02 -4.57 11.90
CA THR A 43 -4.20 -5.38 11.61
C THR A 43 -5.22 -4.64 10.75
N ALA A 44 -5.48 -3.36 11.03
CA ALA A 44 -6.40 -2.54 10.26
C ALA A 44 -5.88 -2.32 8.83
N TRP A 45 -4.57 -2.12 8.68
CA TRP A 45 -3.92 -1.95 7.39
C TRP A 45 -3.92 -3.23 6.55
N ILE A 46 -3.67 -4.40 7.15
CA ILE A 46 -3.80 -5.69 6.44
C ILE A 46 -5.22 -5.85 5.88
N ALA A 47 -6.24 -5.59 6.71
CA ALA A 47 -7.63 -5.69 6.26
C ALA A 47 -7.94 -4.74 5.10
N ALA A 48 -7.50 -3.49 5.19
CA ALA A 48 -7.68 -2.50 4.12
C ALA A 48 -6.96 -2.89 2.82
N LEU A 49 -5.72 -3.37 2.91
CA LEU A 49 -4.93 -3.79 1.74
C LEU A 49 -5.53 -5.03 1.06
N ARG A 50 -6.11 -5.95 1.83
CA ARG A 50 -6.79 -7.13 1.28
C ARG A 50 -8.00 -6.77 0.42
N LEU A 51 -8.74 -5.71 0.75
CA LEU A 51 -9.82 -5.20 -0.10
C LEU A 51 -9.29 -4.75 -1.47
N TRP A 52 -8.13 -4.09 -1.51
CA TRP A 52 -7.49 -3.71 -2.76
C TRP A 52 -6.96 -4.89 -3.57
N LEU A 53 -6.67 -6.03 -2.92
CA LEU A 53 -6.18 -7.24 -3.58
C LEU A 53 -7.29 -8.12 -4.17
N GLU A 54 -8.56 -7.76 -4.01
CA GLU A 54 -9.66 -8.50 -4.62
C GLU A 54 -9.48 -8.58 -6.16
N PRO A 55 -9.92 -9.67 -6.81
CA PRO A 55 -9.61 -9.93 -8.23
C PRO A 55 -10.09 -8.85 -9.21
N ASN A 56 -11.19 -8.16 -8.89
CA ASN A 56 -11.85 -7.21 -9.79
C ASN A 56 -11.54 -5.75 -9.45
N VAL A 57 -10.63 -5.48 -8.52
CA VAL A 57 -10.28 -4.12 -8.13
C VAL A 57 -9.27 -3.53 -9.10
N ASP A 58 -9.61 -2.37 -9.67
CA ASP A 58 -8.68 -1.56 -10.44
C ASP A 58 -7.67 -0.89 -9.51
N LEU A 59 -6.39 -1.16 -9.76
CA LEU A 59 -5.26 -0.64 -8.97
C LEU A 59 -4.65 0.63 -9.55
N LEU A 60 -5.00 1.01 -10.79
CA LEU A 60 -4.48 2.22 -11.42
C LEU A 60 -4.81 3.52 -10.66
N PRO A 61 -5.93 3.64 -9.92
CA PRO A 61 -6.17 4.81 -9.05
C PRO A 61 -5.07 5.07 -8.02
N LEU A 62 -4.29 4.05 -7.61
CA LEU A 62 -3.16 4.25 -6.68
C LEU A 62 -2.04 5.14 -7.26
N ASN A 63 -2.03 5.34 -8.59
CA ASN A 63 -1.15 6.29 -9.26
C ASN A 63 -1.61 7.75 -9.17
N TYR A 64 -2.77 8.05 -8.57
CA TYR A 64 -3.34 9.41 -8.51
C TYR A 64 -2.34 10.44 -7.95
N CYS A 65 -1.56 10.08 -6.93
CA CYS A 65 -0.55 10.94 -6.33
C CYS A 65 0.75 11.06 -7.15
N GLY A 66 0.84 10.43 -8.32
CA GLY A 66 2.02 10.48 -9.20
C GLY A 66 2.96 9.28 -9.08
N ALA A 67 2.61 8.26 -8.30
CA ALA A 67 3.25 6.95 -8.42
C ALA A 67 3.04 6.40 -9.85
N ARG A 68 4.01 5.66 -10.38
CA ARG A 68 4.05 5.24 -11.81
C ARG A 68 4.18 3.73 -11.96
N PHE A 69 3.45 2.98 -11.14
CA PHE A 69 3.45 1.51 -11.22
C PHE A 69 2.31 1.01 -12.11
N SER A 70 2.56 -0.06 -12.85
CA SER A 70 1.49 -0.79 -13.54
C SER A 70 0.55 -1.46 -12.53
N ALA A 71 -0.63 -1.90 -12.96
CA ALA A 71 -1.57 -2.63 -12.10
C ALA A 71 -0.94 -3.91 -11.52
N GLU A 72 -0.16 -4.66 -12.31
CA GLU A 72 0.56 -5.86 -11.85
C GLU A 72 1.64 -5.53 -10.80
N GLN A 73 2.36 -4.42 -11.00
CA GLN A 73 3.35 -3.95 -10.04
C GLN A 73 2.67 -3.52 -8.74
N TRP A 74 1.53 -2.83 -8.80
CA TRP A 74 0.74 -2.52 -7.60
C TRP A 74 0.29 -3.76 -6.86
N ARG A 75 -0.24 -4.76 -7.57
CA ARG A 75 -0.63 -6.03 -6.96
C ARG A 75 0.55 -6.67 -6.22
N THR A 76 1.71 -6.71 -6.87
CA THR A 76 2.97 -7.19 -6.28
C THR A 76 3.39 -6.40 -5.03
N ILE A 77 3.28 -5.07 -5.05
CA ILE A 77 3.58 -4.20 -3.91
C ILE A 77 2.67 -4.57 -2.73
N LEU A 78 1.36 -4.58 -2.94
CA LEU A 78 0.38 -4.80 -1.88
C LEU A 78 0.49 -6.21 -1.28
N GLU A 79 0.67 -7.24 -2.11
CA GLU A 79 0.91 -8.62 -1.65
C GLU A 79 2.16 -8.72 -0.76
N LYS A 80 3.27 -8.07 -1.17
CA LYS A 80 4.50 -8.03 -0.36
C LYS A 80 4.31 -7.31 0.96
N VAL A 81 3.55 -6.21 0.98
CA VAL A 81 3.24 -5.48 2.22
C VAL A 81 2.45 -6.37 3.16
N VAL A 82 1.34 -6.97 2.70
CA VAL A 82 0.51 -7.87 3.51
C VAL A 82 1.32 -9.03 4.06
N GLN A 83 2.07 -9.73 3.19
CA GLN A 83 2.89 -10.88 3.59
C GLN A 83 3.90 -10.53 4.69
N ARG A 84 4.49 -9.33 4.65
CA ARG A 84 5.49 -8.90 5.63
C ARG A 84 4.85 -8.44 6.93
N LEU A 85 3.75 -7.69 6.84
CA LEU A 85 3.00 -7.25 8.01
C LEU A 85 2.44 -8.42 8.82
N GLU A 86 2.08 -9.53 8.17
CA GLU A 86 1.60 -10.76 8.85
C GLU A 86 2.71 -11.56 9.57
N ARG A 87 3.99 -11.28 9.26
CA ARG A 87 5.14 -11.93 9.92
C ARG A 87 5.63 -11.18 11.15
N HIS A 88 5.12 -9.97 11.38
CA HIS A 88 5.47 -9.09 12.50
C HIS A 88 4.33 -9.04 13.52
#